data_AF-A0A8J6YEQ5-F1
#
_entry.id   AF-A0A8J6YEQ5-F1
#
_cell.length_a   1.000
_cell.length_b   1.000
_cell.length_c   1.000
_cell.angle_alpha   90.00
_cell.angle_beta   90.00
_cell.angle_gamma   90.00
#
_symmetry.space_group_name_H-M   'P 1'
#
loop_
_entity.id
_entity.type
_entity.pdbx_description
1 polymer ?
#
loop_
_entity_poly.entity_id
_entity_poly.type
_entity_poly.pdbx_seq_one_letter_code
_entity_poly.pdbx_strand_id
1 'polypeptide(L)'
;MPEAIREFQVAARDTAFFVESCSVIGVCYQEQGMWPEAAEWYQKALVAPDISEDARIALRYDLAGAYEGAGDGEQALGIYEEIMAADPSYRDVSQKLENLSQESQAN
;
A
#
# COMPACT_ATOMS: atom_id res chain seq x y z
N MET A 1 8.82 -21.06 5.08
CA MET A 1 7.75 -20.47 4.23
C MET A 1 6.70 -21.51 3.81
N PRO A 2 6.26 -22.40 4.72
CA PRO A 2 4.87 -22.87 4.67
C PRO A 2 4.14 -22.87 6.03
N GLU A 3 4.81 -22.59 7.16
CA GLU A 3 4.12 -22.53 8.46
C GLU A 3 3.26 -21.26 8.65
N ALA A 4 3.63 -20.12 8.06
CA ALA A 4 2.87 -18.87 8.20
C ALA A 4 1.42 -19.00 7.65
N ILE A 5 1.24 -19.77 6.59
CA ILE A 5 -0.06 -19.88 5.89
C ILE A 5 -1.10 -20.65 6.73
N ARG A 6 -0.66 -21.56 7.60
CA ARG A 6 -1.55 -22.46 8.36
C ARG A 6 -2.14 -21.80 9.62
N GLU A 7 -1.42 -20.88 10.24
CA GLU A 7 -1.92 -20.06 11.37
C GLU A 7 -3.03 -19.10 10.92
N PHE A 8 -3.07 -18.71 9.64
CA PHE A 8 -4.07 -17.76 9.11
C PHE A 8 -5.50 -18.31 9.05
N GLN A 9 -5.71 -19.62 9.02
CA GLN A 9 -7.07 -20.19 9.01
C GLN A 9 -7.78 -20.14 10.39
N VAL A 10 -7.03 -19.95 11.48
CA VAL A 10 -7.60 -19.80 12.83
C VAL A 10 -7.81 -18.32 13.21
N ALA A 11 -7.04 -17.40 12.61
CA ALA A 11 -7.07 -15.96 12.85
C ALA A 11 -8.11 -15.18 12.04
N ALA A 12 -8.78 -15.80 11.06
CA ALA A 12 -9.90 -15.19 10.30
C ALA A 12 -11.15 -14.83 11.16
N ARG A 13 -11.03 -14.87 12.49
CA ARG A 13 -12.01 -14.32 13.45
C ARG A 13 -11.82 -12.82 13.69
N ASP A 14 -10.75 -12.21 13.19
CA ASP A 14 -10.45 -10.81 13.46
C ASP A 14 -9.79 -10.15 12.24
N THR A 15 -10.56 -9.31 11.56
CA THR A 15 -10.20 -8.68 10.29
C THR A 15 -8.91 -7.87 10.38
N ALA A 16 -8.54 -7.41 11.58
CA ALA A 16 -7.27 -6.72 11.82
C ALA A 16 -6.05 -7.57 11.42
N PHE A 17 -6.05 -8.87 11.72
CA PHE A 17 -4.94 -9.76 11.35
C PHE A 17 -4.86 -9.98 9.85
N PHE A 18 -5.98 -9.98 9.14
CA PHE A 18 -5.99 -10.11 7.68
C PHE A 18 -5.32 -8.89 7.02
N VAL A 19 -5.68 -7.69 7.45
CA VAL A 19 -5.10 -6.42 6.96
C VAL A 19 -3.59 -6.39 7.21
N GLU A 20 -3.16 -6.69 8.44
CA GLU A 20 -1.74 -6.70 8.80
C GLU A 20 -0.96 -7.75 7.99
N SER A 21 -1.51 -8.95 7.83
CA SER A 21 -0.85 -10.02 7.07
C SER A 21 -0.69 -9.67 5.61
N CYS A 22 -1.72 -9.10 4.97
CA CYS A 22 -1.64 -8.67 3.59
C CYS A 22 -0.64 -7.52 3.42
N SER A 23 -0.56 -6.59 4.38
CA SER A 23 0.46 -5.53 4.40
C SER A 23 1.88 -6.14 4.44
N VAL A 24 2.15 -7.05 5.38
CA VAL A 24 3.47 -7.70 5.51
C VAL A 24 3.84 -8.46 4.23
N ILE A 25 2.90 -9.20 3.63
CA ILE A 25 3.15 -9.92 2.38
C ILE A 25 3.46 -8.94 1.24
N GLY A 26 2.71 -7.85 1.14
CA GLY A 26 2.96 -6.80 0.14
C GLY A 26 4.36 -6.21 0.27
N VAL A 27 4.81 -5.91 1.50
CA VAL A 27 6.15 -5.38 1.76
C VAL A 27 7.22 -6.38 1.30
N CYS A 28 7.05 -7.67 1.60
CA CYS A 28 7.99 -8.69 1.14
C CYS A 28 8.10 -8.75 -0.40
N TYR A 29 7.00 -8.52 -1.13
CA TYR A 29 7.05 -8.46 -2.59
C TYR A 29 7.73 -7.17 -3.08
N GLN A 30 7.49 -6.02 -2.44
CA GLN A 30 8.20 -4.77 -2.75
C GLN A 30 9.71 -4.91 -2.57
N GLU A 31 10.16 -5.50 -1.47
CA GLU A 31 11.59 -5.73 -1.21
C GLU A 31 12.25 -6.62 -2.27
N GLN A 32 11.47 -7.48 -2.94
CA GLN A 32 11.93 -8.32 -4.04
C GLN A 32 11.81 -7.65 -5.43
N GLY A 33 11.32 -6.40 -5.49
CA GLY A 33 11.04 -5.69 -6.74
C GLY A 33 9.83 -6.24 -7.51
N MET A 34 9.00 -7.06 -6.86
CA MET A 34 7.78 -7.64 -7.41
C MET A 34 6.60 -6.69 -7.17
N TRP A 35 6.63 -5.54 -7.84
CA TRP A 35 5.70 -4.43 -7.61
C TRP A 35 4.23 -4.77 -7.90
N PRO A 36 3.89 -5.46 -9.02
CA PRO A 36 2.50 -5.82 -9.30
C PRO A 36 1.90 -6.75 -8.23
N GLU A 37 2.68 -7.73 -7.77
CA GLU A 37 2.25 -8.65 -6.71
C GLU A 37 2.04 -7.93 -5.38
N ALA A 38 2.94 -7.00 -5.03
CA ALA A 38 2.77 -6.16 -3.85
C ALA A 38 1.46 -5.35 -3.91
N ALA A 39 1.20 -4.69 -5.04
CA ALA A 39 -0.01 -3.89 -5.24
C ALA A 39 -1.28 -4.74 -5.07
N GLU A 40 -1.30 -5.97 -5.60
CA GLU A 40 -2.44 -6.88 -5.45
C GLU A 40 -2.72 -7.21 -3.97
N TRP A 41 -1.68 -7.43 -3.17
CA TRP A 41 -1.83 -7.71 -1.74
C TRP A 41 -2.32 -6.51 -0.94
N TYR A 42 -1.85 -5.30 -1.26
CA TYR A 42 -2.35 -4.08 -0.63
C TYR A 42 -3.81 -3.81 -0.98
N GLN A 43 -4.21 -4.02 -2.25
CA GLN A 43 -5.61 -3.90 -2.66
C GLN A 43 -6.53 -4.90 -1.94
N LYS A 44 -6.06 -6.14 -1.76
CA LYS A 44 -6.78 -7.15 -0.95
C LYS A 44 -6.98 -6.70 0.49
N ALA A 45 -6.00 -6.04 1.09
CA ALA A 45 -6.11 -5.51 2.44
C ALA A 45 -7.10 -4.33 2.52
N LEU A 46 -7.13 -3.47 1.49
CA LEU A 46 -8.00 -2.29 1.44
C LEU A 46 -9.51 -2.61 1.33
N VAL A 47 -9.86 -3.80 0.82
CA VAL A 47 -11.25 -4.27 0.73
C VAL A 47 -11.72 -4.98 2.00
N ALA A 48 -10.87 -5.10 3.02
CA ALA A 48 -11.23 -5.74 4.27
C ALA A 48 -12.35 -4.96 5.01
N PRO A 49 -13.38 -5.64 5.55
CA PRO A 49 -14.40 -4.99 6.35
C PRO A 49 -13.81 -4.44 7.65
N ASP A 50 -14.34 -3.33 8.17
CA ASP A 50 -13.92 -2.73 9.45
C ASP A 50 -12.43 -2.32 9.55
N ILE A 51 -11.75 -2.12 8.42
CA ILE A 51 -10.41 -1.53 8.40
C ILE A 51 -10.44 -0.10 8.99
N SER A 52 -9.51 0.19 9.90
CA SER A 52 -9.36 1.54 10.47
C SER A 52 -8.86 2.52 9.41
N GLU A 53 -9.19 3.80 9.58
CA GLU A 53 -8.73 4.83 8.63
C GLU A 53 -7.21 4.92 8.60
N ASP A 54 -6.55 4.81 9.76
CA ASP A 54 -5.08 4.80 9.84
C ASP A 54 -4.45 3.65 9.04
N ALA A 55 -5.02 2.44 9.12
CA ALA A 55 -4.55 1.29 8.36
C ALA A 55 -4.84 1.46 6.86
N ARG A 56 -5.98 2.07 6.51
CA ARG A 56 -6.34 2.39 5.13
C ARG A 56 -5.34 3.38 4.52
N ILE A 57 -4.98 4.44 5.25
CA ILE A 57 -3.98 5.43 4.82
C ILE A 57 -2.61 4.76 4.65
N ALA A 58 -2.19 3.92 5.60
CA ALA A 58 -0.93 3.19 5.51
C ALA A 58 -0.87 2.27 4.28
N LEU A 59 -1.92 1.48 4.03
CA LEU A 59 -1.98 0.60 2.86
C LEU A 59 -2.03 1.36 1.54
N ARG A 60 -2.73 2.49 1.49
CA ARG A 60 -2.71 3.37 0.32
C ARG A 60 -1.30 3.90 0.06
N TYR A 61 -0.56 4.28 1.11
CA TYR A 61 0.80 4.75 0.96
C TYR A 61 1.71 3.65 0.40
N ASP A 62 1.62 2.43 0.96
CA ASP A 62 2.44 1.31 0.50
C ASP A 62 2.05 0.88 -0.94
N LEU A 63 0.76 0.97 -1.29
CA LEU A 63 0.26 0.76 -2.66
C LEU A 63 0.79 1.81 -3.64
N ALA A 64 0.78 3.08 -3.28
CA ALA A 64 1.36 4.15 -4.09
C ALA A 64 2.86 3.92 -4.33
N GLY A 65 3.60 3.52 -3.29
CA GLY A 65 5.00 3.13 -3.42
C GLY A 65 5.22 1.92 -4.34
N ALA A 66 4.29 0.96 -4.37
CA ALA A 66 4.35 -0.15 -5.32
C ALA A 66 4.14 0.34 -6.76
N TYR A 67 3.21 1.25 -7.00
CA TYR A 67 3.02 1.86 -8.32
C TYR A 67 4.23 2.68 -8.76
N GLU A 68 4.84 3.47 -7.87
CA GLU A 68 6.11 4.16 -8.16
C GLU A 68 7.19 3.16 -8.59
N GLY A 69 7.38 2.07 -7.84
CA GLY A 69 8.36 1.04 -8.16
C GLY A 69 8.09 0.34 -9.50
N ALA A 70 6.81 0.19 -9.86
CA ALA A 70 6.38 -0.35 -11.14
C ALA A 70 6.59 0.62 -12.33
N GLY A 71 6.94 1.88 -12.06
CA GLY A 71 7.03 2.95 -13.06
C GLY A 71 5.67 3.56 -13.42
N ASP A 72 4.61 3.26 -12.68
CA ASP A 72 3.27 3.79 -12.86
C ASP A 72 3.07 5.03 -11.97
N GLY A 73 3.78 6.11 -12.32
CA GLY A 73 3.73 7.36 -11.58
C GLY A 73 2.35 8.03 -11.58
N GLU A 74 1.51 7.78 -12.59
CA GLU A 74 0.17 8.34 -12.69
C GLU A 74 -0.76 7.75 -11.62
N GLN A 75 -0.76 6.42 -11.45
CA GLN A 75 -1.53 5.76 -10.39
C GLN A 75 -0.99 6.13 -9.00
N ALA A 76 0.34 6.17 -8.84
CA ALA A 76 0.95 6.57 -7.57
C ALA A 76 0.54 7.98 -7.15
N LEU A 77 0.57 8.94 -8.09
CA LEU A 77 0.22 10.33 -7.84
C LEU A 77 -1.23 10.46 -7.37
N GLY A 78 -2.18 9.81 -8.05
CA GLY A 78 -3.59 9.85 -7.63
C GLY A 78 -3.82 9.32 -6.21
N ILE A 79 -3.13 8.24 -5.83
CA ILE A 79 -3.26 7.68 -4.48
C ILE A 79 -2.61 8.59 -3.43
N TYR A 80 -1.46 9.19 -3.73
CA TYR A 80 -0.84 10.13 -2.82
C TYR A 80 -1.68 11.41 -2.63
N GLU A 81 -2.38 11.87 -3.67
CA GLU A 81 -3.33 12.98 -3.55
C GLU A 81 -4.49 12.63 -2.60
N GLU A 82 -5.03 11.39 -2.68
CA GLU A 82 -6.04 10.91 -1.74
C GLU A 82 -5.52 10.90 -0.29
N ILE A 83 -4.28 10.46 -0.08
CA ILE A 83 -3.65 10.46 1.25
C ILE A 83 -3.46 11.90 1.74
N MET A 84 -2.95 12.80 0.89
CA MET A 84 -2.74 14.20 1.28
C MET A 84 -4.05 14.93 1.58
N ALA A 85 -5.15 14.56 0.93
CA ALA A 85 -6.47 15.08 1.25
C ALA A 85 -7.00 14.57 2.61
N ALA A 86 -6.63 13.35 3.01
CA ALA A 86 -7.05 12.74 4.27
C ALA A 86 -6.16 13.16 5.46
N ASP A 87 -4.85 13.05 5.30
CA ASP A 87 -3.83 13.45 6.27
C ASP A 87 -2.61 14.07 5.56
N PRO A 88 -2.55 15.41 5.46
CA PRO A 88 -1.43 16.11 4.84
C PRO A 88 -0.09 15.91 5.56
N SER A 89 -0.12 15.45 6.82
CA SER A 89 1.08 15.22 7.63
C SER A 89 1.56 13.77 7.59
N TYR A 90 0.91 12.92 6.79
CA TYR A 90 1.21 11.50 6.71
C TYR A 90 2.58 11.26 6.06
N ARG A 91 3.56 10.87 6.87
CA ARG A 91 4.93 10.54 6.46
C ARG A 91 5.53 11.67 5.60
N ASP A 92 5.96 11.35 4.38
CA ASP A 92 6.57 12.21 3.39
C ASP A 92 5.68 12.38 2.14
N VAL A 93 4.35 12.24 2.28
CA VAL A 93 3.40 12.29 1.15
C VAL A 93 3.52 13.55 0.30
N SER A 94 3.74 14.71 0.92
CA SER A 94 3.93 15.97 0.18
C SER A 94 5.20 15.94 -0.68
N GLN A 95 6.29 15.37 -0.16
CA GLN A 95 7.54 15.24 -0.92
C GLN A 95 7.38 14.24 -2.07
N LYS A 96 6.67 13.13 -1.84
CA LYS A 96 6.35 12.13 -2.86
C LYS A 96 5.57 12.73 -4.03
N LEU A 97 4.52 13.51 -3.72
CA LEU A 97 3.73 14.21 -4.73
C LEU A 97 4.54 15.23 -5.51
N GLU A 98 5.34 16.04 -4.83
CA GLU A 98 6.22 17.00 -5.49
C GLU A 98 7.16 16.30 -6.46
N ASN A 99 7.84 15.23 -6.04
CA ASN A 99 8.77 14.47 -6.90
C ASN A 99 8.07 13.91 -8.14
N LEU A 100 6.94 13.21 -7.96
CA LEU A 100 6.18 12.63 -9.08
C LEU A 100 5.61 13.71 -10.03
N SER A 101 5.16 14.83 -9.47
CA SER A 101 4.67 15.96 -10.28
C SER A 101 5.78 16.57 -11.15
N GLN A 102 7.02 16.63 -10.67
CA GLN A 102 8.15 17.11 -11.44
C GLN A 102 8.58 16.10 -12.51
N GLU A 103 8.60 14.81 -12.18
CA GLU A 103 8.94 13.74 -13.13
C GLU A 103 7.97 13.68 -14.32
N SER A 104 6.66 13.85 -14.07
CA SER A 104 5.65 13.89 -15.14
C SER A 104 5.78 15.11 -16.07
N GLN A 105 6.35 16.23 -15.59
CA GLN A 105 6.58 17.45 -16.38
C GLN A 105 7.91 17.42 -17.16
N ALA A 106 8.82 16.50 -16.82
CA ALA A 106 10.16 16.43 -17.40
C ALA A 106 10.28 15.49 -18.62
N ASN A 107 9.19 14.81 -19.01
CA ASN A 107 9.11 13.87 -20.13
C ASN A 107 8.34 14.48 -21.32
#